data_AF-A0A150FB06-F1
#
_entry.id   AF-A0A150FB06-F1
#
_cell.length_a   1.000
_cell.length_b   1.000
_cell.length_c   1.000
_cell.angle_alpha   90.00
_cell.angle_beta   90.00
_cell.angle_gamma   90.00
#
_symmetry.space_group_name_H-M   'P 1'
#
loop_
_entity.id
_entity.type
_entity.pdbx_description
1 polymer ?
#
loop_
_entity_poly.entity_id
_entity_poly.type
_entity_poly.pdbx_seq_one_letter_code
_entity_poly.pdbx_strand_id
1 'polypeptide(L)'
;MSIIKVKSVSNNGQIKIEELDVYCNKLSKKNNSVLFKLEECLNKKLLSDPELTEIRDTILTVSGELNRLNDCILTDGDSIEGLQ
;
A
#
# COMPACT_ATOMS: atom_id res chain seq x y z
N MET A 1 -7.24 -17.10 11.71
CA MET A 1 -6.22 -16.39 10.91
C MET A 1 -5.03 -16.09 11.78
N SER A 2 -3.85 -16.54 11.36
CA SER A 2 -2.59 -16.21 12.03
C SER A 2 -2.29 -14.72 11.82
N ILE A 3 -2.05 -13.97 12.89
CA ILE A 3 -1.71 -12.55 12.81
C ILE A 3 -0.26 -12.44 12.32
N ILE A 4 -0.08 -11.95 11.10
CA ILE A 4 1.24 -11.71 10.52
C ILE A 4 1.74 -10.36 11.02
N LYS A 5 2.93 -10.40 11.62
CA LYS A 5 3.61 -9.22 12.16
C LYS A 5 4.78 -8.85 11.26
N VAL A 6 4.94 -7.56 11.05
CA VAL A 6 6.06 -6.98 10.29
C VAL A 6 6.87 -6.02 11.16
N LYS A 7 8.16 -5.95 10.85
CA LYS A 7 9.07 -4.97 11.42
C LYS A 7 8.99 -3.69 10.58
N SER A 8 8.58 -2.59 11.20
CA SER A 8 8.65 -1.25 10.61
C SER A 8 9.75 -0.43 11.29
N VAL A 9 10.33 0.50 10.54
CA VAL A 9 11.32 1.45 11.04
C VAL A 9 10.78 2.85 10.78
N SER A 10 10.59 3.64 11.82
CA SER A 10 10.18 5.04 11.68
C SER A 10 11.36 5.93 11.31
N ASN A 11 11.07 7.16 10.84
CA ASN A 11 12.08 8.11 10.36
C ASN A 11 13.15 8.48 11.41
N ASN A 12 12.86 8.31 12.70
CA ASN A 12 13.80 8.51 13.82
C ASN A 12 14.62 7.25 14.16
N GLY A 13 14.56 6.20 13.33
CA GLY A 13 15.26 4.93 13.55
C GLY A 13 14.60 3.98 14.55
N GLN A 14 13.47 4.36 15.16
CA GLN A 14 12.77 3.51 16.11
C GLN A 14 12.15 2.30 15.38
N ILE A 15 12.42 1.11 15.91
CA ILE A 15 11.86 -0.15 15.41
C ILE A 15 10.52 -0.39 16.09
N LYS A 16 9.51 -0.73 15.30
CA LYS A 16 8.20 -1.15 15.79
C LYS A 16 7.82 -2.49 15.16
N ILE A 17 7.14 -3.32 15.93
CA ILE A 17 6.45 -4.49 15.43
C ILE A 17 4.97 -4.12 15.34
N GLU A 18 4.39 -4.34 14.17
CA GLU A 18 2.99 -4.05 13.89
C GLU A 18 2.37 -5.15 13.03
N GLU A 19 1.05 -5.22 13.04
CA GLU A 19 0.32 -6.14 12.18
C GLU A 19 0.48 -5.72 10.72
N LEU A 20 0.52 -6.69 9.82
CA LEU A 20 0.71 -6.43 8.39
C LEU A 20 -0.34 -5.47 7.84
N ASP A 21 -1.62 -5.66 8.17
CA ASP A 21 -2.70 -4.80 7.70
C ASP A 21 -2.51 -3.34 8.13
N VAL A 22 -2.11 -3.13 9.40
CA VAL A 22 -1.77 -1.80 9.93
C VAL A 22 -0.62 -1.16 9.14
N TYR A 23 0.39 -1.95 8.81
CA TYR A 23 1.55 -1.48 8.04
C TYR A 23 1.18 -1.12 6.60
N CYS A 24 0.45 -1.99 5.91
CA CYS A 24 -0.01 -1.77 4.54
C CYS A 24 -0.91 -0.53 4.46
N ASN A 25 -1.83 -0.35 5.41
CA ASN A 25 -2.70 0.83 5.46
C ASN A 25 -1.88 2.14 5.63
N LYS A 26 -0.81 2.13 6.45
CA LYS A 26 0.09 3.28 6.57
C LYS A 26 0.80 3.59 5.25
N LEU A 27 1.27 2.59 4.53
CA LEU A 27 1.90 2.77 3.22
C LEU A 27 0.90 3.32 2.19
N SER A 28 -0.31 2.80 2.15
CA SER A 28 -1.41 3.29 1.31
C SER A 28 -1.73 4.77 1.58
N LYS A 29 -1.82 5.16 2.86
CA LYS A 29 -1.99 6.57 3.26
C LYS A 29 -0.81 7.45 2.84
N LYS A 30 0.42 6.95 2.95
CA LYS A 30 1.62 7.67 2.52
C LYS A 30 1.60 7.91 1.01
N ASN A 31 1.23 6.91 0.22
CA ASN A 31 1.05 7.03 -1.23
C ASN A 31 0.02 8.10 -1.59
N ASN A 32 -1.16 8.09 -0.95
CA ASN A 32 -2.19 9.11 -1.17
C ASN A 32 -1.71 10.52 -0.81
N SER A 33 -0.94 10.66 0.28
CA SER A 33 -0.33 11.94 0.64
C SER A 33 0.68 12.42 -0.40
N VAL A 34 1.45 11.52 -1.03
CA VAL A 34 2.37 11.86 -2.12
C VAL A 34 1.62 12.37 -3.33
N LEU A 35 0.51 11.72 -3.73
CA LEU A 35 -0.32 12.19 -4.83
C LEU A 35 -0.85 13.61 -4.59
N PHE A 36 -1.32 13.89 -3.38
CA PHE A 36 -1.78 15.23 -3.01
C PHE A 36 -0.66 16.27 -3.12
N LYS A 37 0.52 15.97 -2.54
CA LYS A 37 1.69 16.86 -2.62
C LYS A 37 2.17 17.06 -4.06
N LEU A 38 2.06 16.03 -4.90
CA LEU A 38 2.43 16.13 -6.31
C LEU A 38 1.53 17.13 -7.05
N GLU A 39 0.21 17.11 -6.79
CA GLU A 39 -0.70 18.13 -7.34
C GLU A 39 -0.34 19.54 -6.86
N GLU A 40 -0.01 19.69 -5.58
CA GLU A 40 0.40 20.98 -5.02
C GLU A 40 1.71 21.48 -5.64
N CYS A 41 2.74 20.63 -5.75
CA CYS A 41 4.04 20.99 -6.31
C CYS A 41 3.96 21.36 -7.80
N LEU A 42 3.11 20.68 -8.56
CA LEU A 42 2.91 20.96 -9.98
C LEU A 42 1.91 22.10 -10.23
N ASN A 43 1.16 22.51 -9.20
CA ASN A 43 -0.01 23.39 -9.31
C ASN A 43 -0.97 22.94 -10.43
N LYS A 44 -1.13 21.61 -10.59
CA LYS A 44 -1.85 20.97 -11.69
C LYS A 44 -2.52 19.70 -11.18
N LYS A 45 -3.73 19.42 -11.64
CA LYS A 45 -4.43 18.15 -11.33
C LYS A 45 -3.77 16.99 -12.07
N LEU A 46 -3.56 15.85 -11.39
CA LEU A 46 -2.92 14.68 -12.05
C LEU A 46 -3.75 14.19 -13.25
N LEU A 47 -5.07 14.34 -13.16
CA LEU A 47 -6.01 13.99 -14.24
C LEU A 47 -5.94 14.88 -15.49
N SER A 48 -5.22 15.99 -15.43
CA SER A 48 -5.16 16.94 -16.55
C SER A 48 -4.02 16.66 -17.52
N ASP A 49 -3.28 15.57 -17.31
CA ASP A 49 -2.15 15.16 -18.13
C ASP A 49 -2.14 13.62 -18.25
N PRO A 50 -1.97 13.06 -19.46
CA PRO A 50 -1.89 11.61 -19.63
C PRO A 50 -0.74 10.98 -18.83
N GLU A 51 0.43 11.59 -18.81
CA GLU A 51 1.60 11.04 -18.10
C GLU A 51 1.40 11.11 -16.58
N LEU A 52 0.84 12.21 -16.07
CA LEU A 52 0.51 12.31 -14.65
C LEU A 52 -0.63 11.38 -14.23
N THR A 53 -1.56 11.09 -15.15
CA THR A 53 -2.64 10.12 -14.92
C THR A 53 -2.08 8.71 -14.78
N GLU A 54 -1.13 8.32 -15.64
CA GLU A 54 -0.45 7.03 -15.53
C GLU A 54 0.31 6.89 -14.19
N ILE A 55 1.03 7.94 -13.78
CA ILE A 55 1.72 7.97 -12.48
C ILE A 55 0.72 7.80 -11.34
N ARG A 56 -0.40 8.54 -11.37
CA ARG A 56 -1.46 8.44 -10.36
C ARG A 56 -2.03 7.04 -10.29
N ASP A 57 -2.40 6.48 -11.44
CA ASP A 57 -3.08 5.19 -11.52
C ASP A 57 -2.17 4.05 -11.07
N THR A 58 -0.88 4.13 -11.38
CA THR A 58 0.14 3.20 -10.85
C THR A 58 0.18 3.25 -9.32
N ILE A 59 0.26 4.45 -8.73
CA ILE A 59 0.33 4.61 -7.27
C ILE A 59 -0.97 4.13 -6.61
N LEU A 60 -2.14 4.43 -7.17
CA LEU A 60 -3.43 3.98 -6.66
C LEU A 60 -3.61 2.47 -6.77
N THR A 61 -3.11 1.85 -7.83
CA THR A 61 -3.12 0.39 -8.02
C THR A 61 -2.32 -0.28 -6.91
N VAL A 62 -1.08 0.17 -6.68
CA VAL A 62 -0.23 -0.35 -5.59
C VAL A 62 -0.89 -0.13 -4.23
N SER A 63 -1.50 1.03 -3.97
CA SER A 63 -2.24 1.29 -2.73
C SER A 63 -3.41 0.33 -2.53
N GLY A 64 -4.11 -0.05 -3.61
CA GLY A 64 -5.19 -1.02 -3.57
C GLY A 64 -4.70 -2.45 -3.36
N GLU A 65 -3.57 -2.83 -3.93
CA GLU A 65 -2.92 -4.13 -3.70
C GLU A 65 -2.43 -4.26 -2.26
N LEU A 66 -1.80 -3.22 -1.70
CA LEU A 66 -1.36 -3.20 -0.31
C LEU A 66 -2.51 -3.45 0.67
N ASN A 67 -3.67 -2.82 0.44
CA ASN A 67 -4.86 -3.01 1.28
C ASN A 67 -5.44 -4.43 1.20
N ARG A 68 -5.23 -5.14 0.08
CA ARG A 68 -5.68 -6.53 -0.13
C ARG A 68 -4.60 -7.54 0.22
N LEU A 69 -3.38 -7.10 0.52
CA LEU A 69 -2.25 -8.00 0.71
C LEU A 69 -2.50 -9.01 1.83
N ASN A 70 -3.17 -8.59 2.91
CA ASN A 70 -3.51 -9.49 4.02
C ASN A 70 -4.46 -10.62 3.59
N ASP A 71 -5.36 -10.36 2.63
CA ASP A 71 -6.29 -11.34 2.08
C ASP A 71 -5.60 -12.29 1.09
N CYS A 72 -4.47 -11.88 0.53
CA CYS A 72 -3.68 -12.66 -0.43
C CYS A 72 -2.67 -13.61 0.23
N ILE A 73 -2.55 -13.60 1.56
CA ILE A 73 -1.54 -14.42 2.24
C ILE A 73 -2.10 -15.80 2.54
N LEU A 74 -1.45 -16.80 1.93
CA LEU A 74 -1.62 -18.19 2.26
C LEU A 74 -0.71 -18.54 3.44
N THR A 75 -1.29 -19.15 4.46
CA THR A 75 -0.59 -19.72 5.61
C THR A 75 -0.54 -21.25 5.48
N ASP A 76 0.39 -21.91 6.19
CA ASP A 76 0.64 -23.37 6.09
C ASP A 76 -0.56 -24.29 6.46
N GLY A 77 -1.76 -23.72 6.68
CA GLY A 77 -3.02 -24.44 6.87
C GLY A 77 -4.12 -24.10 5.85
N ASP A 78 -3.86 -23.21 4.89
CA ASP A 78 -4.84 -22.86 3.87
C ASP A 78 -4.89 -23.97 2.82
N SER A 79 -6.02 -24.69 2.76
CA SER A 79 -6.23 -25.74 1.77
C SER A 79 -6.38 -25.10 0.39
N ILE A 80 -5.43 -25.37 -0.50
CA ILE A 80 -5.45 -24.99 -1.92
C ILE A 80 -6.42 -25.86 -2.74
N GLU A 81 -7.38 -26.53 -2.09
CA GLU A 81 -8.37 -27.37 -2.74
C GLU A 81 -9.29 -26.49 -3.61
N GLY A 82 -9.16 -26.60 -4.93
CA GLY A 82 -10.01 -25.89 -5.89
C GLY A 82 -9.33 -24.78 -6.69
N LEU A 83 -8.04 -24.52 -6.46
CA LEU A 83 -7.19 -23.80 -7.43
C LEU A 83 -6.76 -24.79 -8.54
N GLN A 84 -7.70 -25.12 -9.43
CA GLN A 84 -7.44 -25.79 -10.72
C GLN A 84 -7.67 -24.82 -11.87
#